data_AF-A0A251YGT1-F1
#
_entry.id   AF-A0A251YGT1-F1
#
_cell.length_a   1.000
_cell.length_b   1.000
_cell.length_c   1.000
_cell.angle_alpha   90.00
_cell.angle_beta   90.00
_cell.angle_gamma   90.00
#
_symmetry.space_group_name_H-M   'P 1'
#
loop_
_entity.id
_entity.type
_entity.pdbx_description
1 polymer ?
#
loop_
_entity_poly.entity_id
_entity_poly.type
_entity_poly.pdbx_seq_one_letter_code
_entity_poly.pdbx_strand_id
1 'polypeptide(L)'
;MLRSADMPYPPERPIGVRRAEGGSPAGHGRSRSVRRATRVPEVGARQPSDRSRIPANTDDDTVPDTSRSPRMTEILDYVRTWLDHRVWQTRVPGAQVAIARHGEVVLSEAFGVADPTTDAPLTPAHLFRVASHSKSFTATAILQLAERGALRLDDRLAAHVPELAEAGSELADVTVASLLEHGAGVLRDGFDGDHWQHSGPFPDRAQLLAVATTPGVAKVAPDTAFNYSNVGYALLGLVIESASGLSFGDYLDERIAAPLGLRDTTAEYVPERADEYAAASTSLRTSRERTVLPHVDTRAMAAATGVTSTASELVSFFSALVLPDDERLISAASKRIQQRPRYGTSQDPAGPRRYGYGLIIERVGSGAHEATVVGHSGGYPGHITRTAVDPASGWAVTVLTNAIDGPASALSTGVLELLLADSAATDAERAAVDAPFAGRFGNVWGLQDFQVVGDRFLRIDPTAEHPLDSVDVLERTGDSSARIVEGEGFGSVGEEVTAHRGPDGAVDRIRAGGGMTLEPLVREWVLRSRG
;
A
#
# COMPACT_ATOMS: atom_id res chain seq x y z
N MET A 1 33.63 -33.73 25.26
CA MET A 1 34.44 -33.37 24.08
C MET A 1 33.49 -33.00 22.96
N LEU A 2 33.35 -31.70 22.69
CA LEU A 2 33.15 -31.07 21.37
C LEU A 2 32.99 -29.57 21.68
N ARG A 3 33.97 -28.80 21.18
CA ARG A 3 34.22 -27.39 21.51
C ARG A 3 33.38 -26.48 20.62
N SER A 4 32.91 -25.38 21.20
CA SER A 4 32.43 -24.19 20.49
C SER A 4 33.56 -23.62 19.61
N ALA A 5 33.21 -23.19 18.40
CA ALA A 5 34.08 -22.38 17.55
C ALA A 5 33.49 -20.97 17.51
N ASP A 6 34.07 -20.08 18.32
CA ASP A 6 33.90 -18.64 18.20
C ASP A 6 34.65 -18.15 16.95
N MET A 7 33.94 -17.46 16.05
CA MET A 7 34.55 -16.72 14.94
C MET A 7 34.53 -15.23 15.29
N PRO A 8 35.68 -14.54 15.40
CA PRO A 8 35.73 -13.12 15.73
C PRO A 8 35.48 -12.24 14.50
N TYR A 9 34.67 -11.19 14.67
CA TYR A 9 34.55 -10.08 13.73
C TYR A 9 35.90 -9.34 13.59
N PRO A 10 36.27 -8.85 12.39
CA PRO A 10 37.48 -8.04 12.22
C PRO A 10 37.27 -6.62 12.77
N PRO A 11 38.33 -5.95 13.27
CA PRO A 11 38.21 -4.63 13.87
C PRO A 11 38.06 -3.51 12.81
N GLU A 12 37.27 -2.51 13.17
CA GLU A 12 37.08 -1.26 12.42
C GLU A 12 38.41 -0.52 12.19
N ARG A 13 38.64 -0.04 10.96
CA ARG A 13 39.74 0.87 10.65
C ARG A 13 39.24 2.32 10.64
N PRO A 14 39.93 3.25 11.31
CA PRO A 14 39.58 4.67 11.26
C PRO A 14 39.98 5.29 9.91
N ILE A 15 39.05 6.00 9.28
CA ILE A 15 39.29 6.79 8.06
C ILE A 15 40.02 8.07 8.46
N GLY A 16 41.32 8.11 8.15
CA GLY A 16 42.18 9.29 8.35
C GLY A 16 41.97 10.33 7.26
N VAL A 17 41.55 11.53 7.67
CA VAL A 17 41.53 12.74 6.84
C VAL A 17 42.97 13.16 6.53
N ARG A 18 43.36 13.14 5.24
CA ARG A 18 44.58 13.80 4.77
C ARG A 18 44.24 15.11 4.07
N ARG A 19 44.66 16.22 4.70
CA ARG A 19 44.89 17.51 4.04
C ARG A 19 46.00 17.36 2.99
N ALA A 20 45.80 17.95 1.83
CA ALA A 20 46.88 18.29 0.90
C ALA A 20 46.85 19.80 0.66
N GLU A 21 47.94 20.46 1.04
CA GLU A 21 48.27 21.82 0.65
C GLU A 21 48.92 21.83 -0.73
N GLY A 22 48.70 22.92 -1.48
CA GLY A 22 49.75 23.52 -2.32
C GLY A 22 49.51 23.51 -3.83
N GLY A 23 49.42 24.72 -4.40
CA GLY A 23 50.03 25.00 -5.72
C GLY A 23 49.11 25.48 -6.83
N SER A 24 48.87 26.79 -6.89
CA SER A 24 48.55 27.51 -8.13
C SER A 24 49.82 27.68 -8.99
N PRO A 25 49.73 27.86 -10.32
CA PRO A 25 49.66 29.25 -10.82
C PRO A 25 48.87 29.49 -12.13
N ALA A 26 48.18 30.65 -12.11
CA ALA A 26 48.09 31.72 -13.12
C ALA A 26 47.80 31.45 -14.61
N GLY A 27 46.78 32.16 -15.11
CA GLY A 27 46.93 33.00 -16.31
C GLY A 27 45.66 33.25 -17.12
N HIS A 28 45.50 34.51 -17.56
CA HIS A 28 44.54 35.06 -18.54
C HIS A 28 43.15 35.42 -17.98
N GLY A 29 42.56 36.59 -18.22
CA GLY A 29 42.93 37.76 -18.99
C GLY A 29 41.71 38.69 -18.99
N ARG A 30 41.91 39.97 -18.70
CA ARG A 30 40.83 40.99 -18.65
C ARG A 30 40.33 41.30 -20.06
N SER A 31 39.01 41.40 -20.24
CA SER A 31 38.44 42.33 -21.22
C SER A 31 37.22 43.04 -20.65
N ARG A 32 37.21 44.36 -20.81
CA ARG A 32 36.02 45.22 -20.68
C ARG A 32 35.39 45.30 -22.07
N SER A 33 34.06 45.35 -22.15
CA SER A 33 33.33 46.58 -22.51
C SER A 33 32.03 46.36 -23.32
N VAL A 34 31.13 47.31 -23.07
CA VAL A 34 30.03 47.84 -23.90
C VAL A 34 28.69 47.08 -23.94
N ARG A 35 27.72 47.76 -23.32
CA ARG A 35 26.27 47.64 -23.46
C ARG A 35 25.82 47.93 -24.90
N ARG A 36 24.83 47.18 -25.39
CA ARG A 36 23.81 47.75 -26.28
C ARG A 36 22.47 47.07 -26.02
N ALA A 37 21.47 47.92 -25.80
CA ALA A 37 20.10 47.57 -25.51
C ALA A 37 19.34 47.18 -26.79
N THR A 38 18.46 46.19 -26.67
CA THR A 38 17.34 45.97 -27.58
C THR A 38 16.09 45.74 -26.75
N ARG A 39 15.14 46.67 -26.89
CA ARG A 39 13.78 46.66 -26.34
C ARG A 39 12.94 45.60 -27.06
N VAL A 40 12.21 44.78 -26.31
CA VAL A 40 11.11 43.92 -26.76
C VAL A 40 9.98 44.08 -25.72
N PRO A 41 8.69 44.16 -26.12
CA PRO A 41 7.66 44.90 -25.39
C PRO A 41 7.03 44.11 -24.23
N GLU A 42 6.61 44.86 -23.21
CA GLU A 42 5.84 44.39 -22.06
C GLU A 42 4.47 43.84 -22.49
N VAL A 43 4.21 42.58 -22.13
CA VAL A 43 2.87 42.00 -22.06
C VAL A 43 2.58 41.79 -20.58
N GLY A 44 1.42 42.29 -20.14
CA GLY A 44 1.10 42.60 -18.75
C GLY A 44 1.25 41.45 -17.77
N ALA A 45 2.01 41.71 -16.71
CA ALA A 45 2.02 40.92 -15.50
C ALA A 45 0.64 40.96 -14.84
N ARG A 46 -0.05 39.81 -14.78
CA ARG A 46 -1.16 39.62 -13.86
C ARG A 46 -0.57 39.46 -12.45
N GLN A 47 -1.01 40.33 -11.55
CA GLN A 47 -0.69 40.23 -10.12
C GLN A 47 -1.20 38.88 -9.57
N PRO A 48 -0.46 38.23 -8.66
CA PRO A 48 -1.02 37.13 -7.88
C PRO A 48 -2.05 37.72 -6.92
N SER A 49 -3.31 37.27 -7.06
CA SER A 49 -4.36 37.61 -6.11
C SER A 49 -4.02 37.03 -4.74
N ASP A 50 -3.95 37.94 -3.77
CA ASP A 50 -3.89 37.75 -2.33
C ASP A 50 -4.67 36.50 -1.86
N ARG A 51 -3.95 35.40 -1.59
CA ARG A 51 -4.49 34.27 -0.83
C ARG A 51 -4.32 34.59 0.65
N SER A 52 -5.22 35.42 1.15
CA SER A 52 -5.36 35.70 2.57
C SER A 52 -5.67 34.40 3.31
N ARG A 53 -4.75 34.03 4.22
CA ARG A 53 -4.88 33.16 5.39
C ARG A 53 -6.31 32.72 5.71
N ILE A 54 -6.59 31.44 5.52
CA ILE A 54 -7.72 30.77 6.18
C ILE A 54 -7.30 30.58 7.65
N PRO A 55 -8.06 31.06 8.64
CA PRO A 55 -7.75 30.80 10.04
C PRO A 55 -7.97 29.32 10.35
N ALA A 56 -7.12 28.76 11.20
CA ALA A 56 -7.28 27.43 11.76
C ALA A 56 -8.67 27.33 12.40
N ASN A 57 -9.54 26.52 11.80
CA ASN A 57 -10.84 26.21 12.38
C ASN A 57 -10.63 25.06 13.36
N THR A 58 -10.34 25.42 14.61
CA THR A 58 -10.56 24.55 15.76
C THR A 58 -12.05 24.56 16.04
N ASP A 59 -12.79 23.65 15.42
CA ASP A 59 -14.06 23.14 15.94
C ASP A 59 -14.30 21.75 15.36
N ASP A 60 -14.29 20.79 16.29
CA ASP A 60 -14.63 19.39 16.17
C ASP A 60 -16.15 19.25 15.96
N ASP A 61 -16.59 19.37 14.71
CA ASP A 61 -17.95 19.03 14.32
C ASP A 61 -17.92 17.74 13.49
N THR A 62 -18.02 16.62 14.21
CA THR A 62 -18.41 15.32 13.67
C THR A 62 -19.83 15.42 13.14
N VAL A 63 -19.97 15.74 11.84
CA VAL A 63 -21.24 15.54 11.13
C VAL A 63 -21.54 14.04 11.19
N PRO A 64 -22.69 13.60 11.75
CA PRO A 64 -23.03 12.19 11.77
C PRO A 64 -23.18 11.69 10.35
N ASP A 65 -22.38 10.69 9.97
CA ASP A 65 -22.50 10.02 8.69
C ASP A 65 -23.79 9.17 8.68
N THR A 66 -24.86 9.74 8.13
CA THR A 66 -26.17 9.09 8.04
C THR A 66 -26.23 8.00 6.96
N SER A 67 -25.13 7.69 6.24
CA SER A 67 -25.12 6.60 5.24
C SER A 67 -24.88 5.22 5.85
N ARG A 68 -24.41 5.14 7.10
CA ARG A 68 -24.01 3.88 7.72
C ARG A 68 -25.08 3.31 8.62
N SER A 69 -25.38 2.03 8.44
CA SER A 69 -26.17 1.32 9.43
C SER A 69 -25.40 1.28 10.76
N PRO A 70 -26.07 1.36 11.93
CA PRO A 70 -25.42 1.17 13.23
C PRO A 70 -24.57 -0.11 13.29
N ARG A 71 -24.94 -1.11 12.50
CA ARG A 71 -24.27 -2.42 12.38
C ARG A 71 -22.92 -2.35 11.67
N MET A 72 -22.84 -1.63 10.55
CA MET A 72 -21.56 -1.39 9.88
C MET A 72 -20.63 -0.58 10.78
N THR A 73 -21.18 0.25 11.67
CA THR A 73 -20.40 1.00 12.65
C THR A 73 -19.69 0.07 13.63
N GLU A 74 -20.36 -0.95 14.18
CA GLU A 74 -19.79 -1.88 15.17
C GLU A 74 -18.57 -2.66 14.66
N ILE A 75 -18.66 -3.27 13.46
CA ILE A 75 -17.52 -4.01 12.89
C ILE A 75 -16.37 -3.07 12.52
N LEU A 76 -16.67 -1.86 12.01
CA LEU A 76 -15.65 -0.87 11.70
C LEU A 76 -14.98 -0.34 12.97
N ASP A 77 -15.70 -0.19 14.08
CA ASP A 77 -15.14 0.16 15.39
C ASP A 77 -14.17 -0.90 15.88
N TYR A 78 -14.52 -2.18 15.75
CA TYR A 78 -13.58 -3.24 16.08
C TYR A 78 -12.34 -3.21 15.17
N VAL A 79 -12.53 -3.09 13.85
CA VAL A 79 -11.44 -2.96 12.87
C VAL A 79 -10.49 -1.81 13.24
N ARG A 80 -11.01 -0.65 13.67
CA ARG A 80 -10.18 0.48 14.16
C ARG A 80 -9.32 0.09 15.34
N THR A 81 -9.92 -0.52 16.36
CA THR A 81 -9.19 -0.91 17.58
C THR A 81 -8.16 -2.01 17.33
N TRP A 82 -8.44 -2.90 16.37
CA TRP A 82 -7.49 -3.90 15.88
C TRP A 82 -6.34 -3.19 15.15
N LEU A 83 -6.63 -2.36 14.15
CA LEU A 83 -5.62 -1.62 13.37
C LEU A 83 -4.69 -0.76 14.23
N ASP A 84 -5.22 0.03 15.18
CA ASP A 84 -4.41 0.85 16.11
C ASP A 84 -3.39 -0.02 16.85
N HIS A 85 -3.84 -1.17 17.36
CA HIS A 85 -2.96 -2.09 18.06
C HIS A 85 -1.96 -2.78 17.15
N ARG A 86 -2.37 -3.23 15.97
CA ARG A 86 -1.47 -3.85 14.99
C ARG A 86 -0.37 -2.90 14.56
N VAL A 87 -0.69 -1.63 14.31
CA VAL A 87 0.29 -0.60 13.95
C VAL A 87 1.29 -0.40 15.08
N TRP A 88 0.81 -0.29 16.31
CA TRP A 88 1.67 -0.21 17.50
C TRP A 88 2.56 -1.46 17.68
N GLN A 89 1.96 -2.65 17.64
CA GLN A 89 2.60 -3.94 17.89
C GLN A 89 3.69 -4.25 16.84
N THR A 90 3.39 -3.99 15.57
CA THR A 90 4.35 -4.22 14.47
C THR A 90 5.44 -3.16 14.39
N ARG A 91 5.35 -2.09 15.21
CA ARG A 91 6.32 -0.98 15.29
C ARG A 91 6.55 -0.29 13.94
N VAL A 92 5.58 -0.35 13.04
CA VAL A 92 5.56 0.49 11.84
C VAL A 92 5.26 1.93 12.28
N PRO A 93 5.93 2.97 11.74
CA PRO A 93 5.72 4.33 12.24
C PRO A 93 4.27 4.77 12.11
N GLY A 94 3.66 4.54 10.95
CA GLY A 94 2.25 4.78 10.73
C GLY A 94 1.67 3.98 9.57
N ALA A 95 0.34 3.92 9.56
CA ALA A 95 -0.45 3.31 8.50
C ALA A 95 -1.66 4.17 8.16
N GLN A 96 -1.88 4.43 6.88
CA GLN A 96 -3.13 4.96 6.36
C GLN A 96 -3.99 3.79 5.87
N VAL A 97 -5.26 3.77 6.24
CA VAL A 97 -6.20 2.71 5.87
C VAL A 97 -7.48 3.33 5.32
N ALA A 98 -7.94 2.83 4.17
CA ALA A 98 -9.26 3.14 3.65
C ALA A 98 -10.01 1.88 3.29
N ILE A 99 -11.32 1.87 3.58
CA ILE A 99 -12.23 0.77 3.31
C ILE A 99 -13.40 1.33 2.50
N ALA A 100 -13.75 0.65 1.41
CA ALA A 100 -14.94 0.97 0.63
C ALA A 100 -15.86 -0.24 0.49
N ARG A 101 -17.17 0.02 0.40
CA ARG A 101 -18.20 -0.98 0.12
C ARG A 101 -18.97 -0.57 -1.11
N HIS A 102 -18.99 -1.43 -2.13
CA HIS A 102 -19.64 -1.16 -3.42
C HIS A 102 -19.22 0.19 -4.04
N GLY A 103 -17.96 0.57 -3.85
CA GLY A 103 -17.39 1.83 -4.37
C GLY A 103 -17.57 3.07 -3.49
N GLU A 104 -18.29 2.98 -2.36
CA GLU A 104 -18.42 4.06 -1.38
C GLU A 104 -17.40 3.89 -0.25
N VAL A 105 -16.60 4.92 0.05
CA VAL A 105 -15.64 4.89 1.15
C VAL A 105 -16.38 4.96 2.49
N VAL A 106 -16.27 3.90 3.29
CA VAL A 106 -16.88 3.76 4.61
C VAL A 106 -15.88 3.86 5.76
N LEU A 107 -14.57 3.92 5.49
CA LEU A 107 -13.55 4.24 6.48
C LEU A 107 -12.35 4.87 5.79
N SER A 108 -11.76 5.88 6.42
CA SER A 108 -10.56 6.59 5.93
C SER A 108 -9.80 7.14 7.12
N GLU A 109 -8.86 6.37 7.64
CA GLU A 109 -8.15 6.67 8.89
C GLU A 109 -6.65 6.52 8.78
N ALA A 110 -5.96 7.11 9.75
CA ALA A 110 -4.52 7.03 9.88
C ALA A 110 -4.16 6.71 11.33
N PHE A 111 -3.16 5.86 11.48
CA PHE A 111 -2.65 5.38 12.76
C PHE A 111 -1.16 5.67 12.86
N GLY A 112 -0.67 6.02 14.04
CA GLY A 112 0.74 6.31 14.28
C GLY A 112 1.20 7.68 13.76
N VAL A 113 2.46 7.76 13.33
CA VAL A 113 3.15 9.00 12.96
C VAL A 113 3.54 9.03 11.48
N ALA A 114 3.44 10.21 10.87
CA ALA A 114 3.89 10.49 9.52
C ALA A 114 5.42 10.48 9.42
N ASP A 115 6.08 10.95 10.48
CA ASP A 115 7.53 11.05 10.56
C ASP A 115 8.01 10.62 11.96
N PRO A 116 8.77 9.50 12.06
CA PRO A 116 9.28 9.01 13.34
C PRO A 116 10.38 9.87 13.96
N THR A 117 10.89 10.89 13.26
CA THR A 117 11.91 11.82 13.78
C THR A 117 11.31 13.03 14.48
N THR A 118 10.10 13.43 14.08
CA THR A 118 9.39 14.60 14.62
C THR A 118 8.17 14.23 15.45
N ASP A 119 7.79 12.94 15.46
CA ASP A 119 6.54 12.43 16.04
C ASP A 119 5.28 13.12 15.49
N ALA A 120 5.37 13.67 14.27
CA ALA A 120 4.23 14.30 13.60
C ALA A 120 3.13 13.25 13.37
N PRO A 121 1.87 13.49 13.81
CA PRO A 121 0.80 12.52 13.67
C PRO A 121 0.49 12.26 12.19
N LEU A 122 0.28 10.99 11.83
CA LEU A 122 -0.19 10.65 10.49
C LEU A 122 -1.65 11.05 10.34
N THR A 123 -2.01 11.56 9.17
CA THR A 123 -3.40 11.93 8.84
C THR A 123 -3.83 11.27 7.53
N PRO A 124 -5.15 11.10 7.29
CA PRO A 124 -5.65 10.61 6.01
C PRO A 124 -5.35 11.49 4.78
N ALA A 125 -4.78 12.69 4.98
CA ALA A 125 -4.40 13.58 3.88
C ALA A 125 -2.93 13.42 3.46
N HIS A 126 -2.11 12.69 4.23
CA HIS A 126 -0.71 12.51 3.87
C HIS A 126 -0.55 11.69 2.60
N LEU A 127 0.37 12.12 1.73
CA LEU A 127 0.71 11.47 0.49
C LEU A 127 1.71 10.34 0.71
N PHE A 128 1.54 9.24 -0.01
CA PHE A 128 2.43 8.09 0.01
C PHE A 128 3.01 7.83 -1.37
N ARG A 129 4.24 7.33 -1.42
CA ARG A 129 4.79 6.69 -2.63
C ARG A 129 4.11 5.32 -2.78
N VAL A 130 3.20 5.17 -3.73
CA VAL A 130 2.39 3.93 -3.86
C VAL A 130 3.02 2.88 -4.78
N ALA A 131 4.20 3.20 -5.32
CA ALA A 131 5.05 2.27 -6.03
C ALA A 131 4.30 1.56 -7.17
N SER A 132 4.29 0.23 -7.16
CA SER A 132 3.76 -0.59 -8.25
C SER A 132 2.23 -0.52 -8.43
N HIS A 133 1.48 0.19 -7.58
CA HIS A 133 0.12 0.63 -7.93
C HIS A 133 0.12 1.45 -9.24
N SER A 134 1.22 2.14 -9.56
CA SER A 134 1.42 2.85 -10.85
C SER A 134 1.14 1.97 -12.06
N LYS A 135 1.40 0.66 -11.98
CA LYS A 135 1.15 -0.30 -13.07
C LYS A 135 -0.32 -0.43 -13.39
N SER A 136 -1.20 -0.35 -12.40
CA SER A 136 -2.65 -0.38 -12.59
C SER A 136 -3.13 0.88 -13.32
N PHE A 137 -2.55 2.06 -13.03
CA PHE A 137 -2.80 3.29 -13.78
C PHE A 137 -2.31 3.18 -15.23
N THR A 138 -1.09 2.72 -15.43
CA THR A 138 -0.50 2.49 -16.76
C THR A 138 -1.31 1.50 -17.60
N ALA A 139 -1.72 0.37 -17.01
CA ALA A 139 -2.56 -0.61 -17.69
C ALA A 139 -3.93 -0.03 -18.08
N THR A 140 -4.53 0.78 -17.19
CA THR A 140 -5.78 1.49 -17.47
C THR A 140 -5.62 2.46 -18.64
N ALA A 141 -4.53 3.23 -18.68
CA ALA A 141 -4.23 4.13 -19.79
C ALA A 141 -4.07 3.40 -21.14
N ILE A 142 -3.34 2.28 -21.15
CA ILE A 142 -3.17 1.45 -22.36
C ILE A 142 -4.52 0.86 -22.82
N LEU A 143 -5.38 0.44 -21.89
CA LEU A 143 -6.71 -0.07 -22.25
C LEU A 143 -7.62 1.04 -22.79
N GLN A 144 -7.64 2.23 -22.19
CA GLN A 144 -8.35 3.39 -22.74
C GLN A 144 -7.84 3.78 -24.14
N LEU A 145 -6.53 3.65 -24.38
CA LEU A 145 -5.89 3.83 -25.69
C LEU A 145 -6.34 2.79 -26.72
N ALA A 146 -6.44 1.53 -26.30
CA ALA A 146 -6.92 0.45 -27.15
C ALA A 146 -8.41 0.60 -27.49
N GLU A 147 -9.25 0.98 -26.52
CA GLU A 147 -10.70 1.19 -26.71
C GLU A 147 -11.01 2.25 -27.78
N ARG A 148 -10.20 3.32 -27.83
CA ARG A 148 -10.33 4.38 -28.84
C ARG A 148 -9.64 4.07 -30.17
N GLY A 149 -9.02 2.88 -30.30
CA GLY A 149 -8.29 2.46 -31.49
C GLY A 149 -6.99 3.23 -31.75
N ALA A 150 -6.43 3.89 -30.74
CA ALA A 150 -5.16 4.62 -30.86
C ALA A 150 -3.93 3.70 -30.83
N LEU A 151 -4.08 2.49 -30.28
CA LEU A 151 -3.14 1.39 -30.38
C LEU A 151 -3.90 0.06 -30.41
N ARG A 152 -3.20 -1.02 -30.72
CA ARG A 152 -3.68 -2.39 -30.49
C ARG A 152 -2.79 -3.08 -29.47
N LEU A 153 -3.38 -3.97 -28.66
CA LEU A 153 -2.62 -4.72 -27.66
C LEU A 153 -1.59 -5.69 -28.29
N ASP A 154 -1.81 -6.11 -29.53
CA ASP A 154 -0.88 -6.93 -30.32
C ASP A 154 0.09 -6.12 -31.17
N ASP A 155 0.10 -4.78 -31.05
CA ASP A 155 1.12 -3.95 -31.68
C ASP A 155 2.50 -4.34 -31.14
N ARG A 156 3.46 -4.39 -32.06
CA ARG A 156 4.88 -4.53 -31.71
C ARG A 156 5.35 -3.27 -31.00
N LEU A 157 6.23 -3.44 -30.02
CA LEU A 157 6.75 -2.32 -29.24
C LEU A 157 7.48 -1.31 -30.13
N ALA A 158 8.20 -1.77 -31.15
CA ALA A 158 8.88 -0.88 -32.11
C ALA A 158 7.93 -0.02 -32.97
N ALA A 159 6.63 -0.35 -33.04
CA ALA A 159 5.66 0.53 -33.70
C ALA A 159 5.42 1.83 -32.91
N HIS A 160 5.62 1.78 -31.59
CA HIS A 160 5.42 2.90 -30.68
C HIS A 160 6.75 3.51 -30.19
N VAL A 161 7.82 2.72 -30.16
CA VAL A 161 9.18 3.09 -29.74
C VAL A 161 10.19 2.68 -30.83
N PRO A 162 10.27 3.42 -31.95
CA PRO A 162 11.06 3.04 -33.12
C PRO A 162 12.56 2.88 -32.84
N GLU A 163 13.09 3.56 -31.80
CA GLU A 163 14.48 3.46 -31.36
C GLU A 163 14.89 2.01 -31.05
N LEU A 164 13.94 1.14 -30.67
CA LEU A 164 14.20 -0.28 -30.42
C LEU A 164 14.53 -1.05 -31.71
N ALA A 165 13.81 -0.78 -32.80
CA ALA A 165 14.10 -1.42 -34.09
C ALA A 165 15.39 -0.86 -34.72
N GLU A 166 15.60 0.45 -34.60
CA GLU A 166 16.83 1.12 -35.09
C GLU A 166 18.09 0.57 -34.44
N ALA A 167 18.02 0.22 -33.15
CA ALA A 167 19.11 -0.38 -32.40
C ALA A 167 19.19 -1.92 -32.51
N GLY A 168 18.26 -2.58 -33.20
CA GLY A 168 18.19 -4.05 -33.27
C GLY A 168 17.93 -4.72 -31.92
N SER A 169 17.14 -4.09 -31.05
CA SER A 169 16.81 -4.60 -29.71
C SER A 169 16.04 -5.92 -29.77
N GLU A 170 16.31 -6.79 -28.81
CA GLU A 170 15.55 -8.03 -28.54
C GLU A 170 14.07 -7.75 -28.22
N LEU A 171 13.73 -6.51 -27.86
CA LEU A 171 12.37 -6.09 -27.51
C LEU A 171 11.59 -5.50 -28.70
N ALA A 172 12.20 -5.34 -29.88
CA ALA A 172 11.53 -4.67 -31.00
C ALA A 172 10.21 -5.35 -31.40
N ASP A 173 10.17 -6.69 -31.36
CA ASP A 173 9.03 -7.51 -31.77
C ASP A 173 8.13 -7.95 -30.60
N VAL A 174 8.42 -7.60 -29.34
CA VAL A 174 7.50 -7.92 -28.22
C VAL A 174 6.23 -7.09 -28.34
N THR A 175 5.10 -7.63 -27.90
CA THR A 175 3.82 -6.92 -27.99
C THR A 175 3.55 -6.04 -26.76
N VAL A 176 2.68 -5.05 -26.91
CA VAL A 176 2.15 -4.25 -25.79
C VAL A 176 1.50 -5.15 -24.73
N ALA A 177 0.73 -6.16 -25.15
CA ALA A 177 0.14 -7.15 -24.25
C ALA A 177 1.20 -7.95 -23.47
N SER A 178 2.27 -8.38 -24.13
CA SER A 178 3.37 -9.11 -23.48
C SER A 178 4.00 -8.29 -22.35
N LEU A 179 4.10 -6.96 -22.48
CA LEU A 179 4.57 -6.08 -21.40
C LEU A 179 3.56 -5.98 -20.25
N LEU A 180 2.27 -5.75 -20.56
CA LEU A 180 1.20 -5.65 -19.56
C LEU A 180 1.11 -6.92 -18.70
N GLU A 181 1.32 -8.08 -19.30
CA GLU A 181 1.23 -9.40 -18.67
C GLU A 181 2.50 -9.79 -17.89
N HIS A 182 3.56 -8.98 -17.95
CA HIS A 182 4.92 -9.40 -17.58
C HIS A 182 5.39 -10.67 -18.31
N GLY A 183 4.87 -10.93 -19.52
CA GLY A 183 5.24 -12.06 -20.38
C GLY A 183 6.41 -11.77 -21.32
N ALA A 184 6.77 -10.50 -21.53
CA ALA A 184 7.82 -10.10 -22.49
C ALA A 184 9.25 -10.54 -22.12
N GLY A 185 9.47 -11.07 -20.91
CA GLY A 185 10.79 -11.56 -20.48
C GLY A 185 11.84 -10.48 -20.23
N VAL A 186 11.44 -9.20 -20.21
CA VAL A 186 12.33 -8.05 -19.97
C VAL A 186 12.95 -8.14 -18.58
N LEU A 187 14.24 -7.81 -18.45
CA LEU A 187 14.89 -7.72 -17.14
C LEU A 187 14.13 -6.81 -16.16
N ARG A 188 14.33 -7.01 -14.86
CA ARG A 188 13.44 -6.43 -13.85
C ARG A 188 13.59 -4.90 -13.71
N ASP A 189 14.78 -4.44 -13.34
CA ASP A 189 15.01 -3.08 -12.81
C ASP A 189 16.09 -2.28 -13.55
N GLY A 190 16.85 -2.91 -14.45
CA GLY A 190 18.05 -2.32 -15.06
C GLY A 190 19.22 -3.30 -15.01
N PHE A 191 20.27 -3.02 -15.79
CA PHE A 191 21.58 -3.70 -15.61
C PHE A 191 22.30 -3.19 -14.36
N ASP A 192 21.92 -1.99 -13.90
CA ASP A 192 22.28 -1.38 -12.63
C ASP A 192 20.98 -0.89 -11.96
N GLY A 193 20.67 -1.46 -10.80
CA GLY A 193 19.44 -1.21 -10.03
C GLY A 193 19.65 -0.28 -8.83
N ASP A 194 20.83 0.34 -8.70
CA ASP A 194 21.23 1.07 -7.49
C ASP A 194 20.39 2.33 -7.19
N HIS A 195 19.56 2.78 -8.13
CA HIS A 195 18.55 3.80 -7.88
C HIS A 195 17.54 3.39 -6.80
N TRP A 196 17.26 2.09 -6.63
CA TRP A 196 16.43 1.57 -5.53
C TRP A 196 17.07 1.72 -4.15
N GLN A 197 18.38 2.00 -4.10
CA GLN A 197 19.14 2.24 -2.89
C GLN A 197 19.46 3.73 -2.69
N HIS A 198 18.91 4.61 -3.53
CA HIS A 198 19.27 6.03 -3.62
C HIS A 198 20.76 6.30 -3.87
N SER A 199 21.50 5.33 -4.43
CA SER A 199 22.90 5.48 -4.83
C SER A 199 23.05 6.21 -6.18
N GLY A 200 21.94 6.54 -6.83
CA GLY A 200 21.88 7.30 -8.07
C GLY A 200 20.44 7.67 -8.44
N PRO A 201 20.26 8.55 -9.44
CA PRO A 201 18.94 8.87 -9.98
C PRO A 201 18.29 7.64 -10.64
N PHE A 202 16.96 7.54 -10.56
CA PHE A 202 16.20 6.68 -11.48
C PHE A 202 16.44 7.10 -12.94
N PRO A 203 16.36 6.16 -13.90
CA PRO A 203 16.71 6.43 -15.28
C PRO A 203 15.76 7.44 -15.93
N ASP A 204 16.33 8.40 -16.66
CA ASP A 204 15.58 9.22 -17.61
C ASP A 204 15.23 8.42 -18.89
N ARG A 205 14.56 9.06 -19.85
CA ARG A 205 14.15 8.40 -21.11
C ARG A 205 15.35 7.83 -21.88
N ALA A 206 16.45 8.58 -21.97
CA ALA A 206 17.62 8.14 -22.72
C ALA A 206 18.29 6.94 -22.05
N GLN A 207 18.36 6.94 -20.71
CA GLN A 207 18.88 5.83 -19.93
C GLN A 207 17.97 4.60 -20.00
N LEU A 208 16.65 4.77 -19.97
CA LEU A 208 15.68 3.68 -20.17
C LEU A 208 15.83 3.05 -21.56
N LEU A 209 15.94 3.87 -22.61
CA LEU A 209 16.18 3.37 -23.97
C LEU A 209 17.52 2.65 -24.07
N ALA A 210 18.59 3.18 -23.47
CA ALA A 210 19.88 2.52 -23.43
C ALA A 210 19.80 1.12 -22.76
N VAL A 211 19.06 0.99 -21.66
CA VAL A 211 18.77 -0.32 -21.05
C VAL A 211 18.00 -1.21 -22.03
N ALA A 212 16.95 -0.68 -22.65
CA ALA A 212 16.08 -1.42 -23.56
C ALA A 212 16.77 -1.87 -24.87
N THR A 213 17.86 -1.23 -25.27
CA THR A 213 18.64 -1.58 -26.47
C THR A 213 19.93 -2.32 -26.18
N THR A 214 20.30 -2.50 -24.91
CA THR A 214 21.52 -3.24 -24.54
C THR A 214 21.31 -4.75 -24.70
N PRO A 215 22.23 -5.49 -25.35
CA PRO A 215 22.13 -6.94 -25.47
C PRO A 215 21.97 -7.66 -24.12
N GLY A 216 21.08 -8.65 -24.07
CA GLY A 216 20.71 -9.37 -22.86
C GLY A 216 19.61 -8.68 -22.05
N VAL A 217 18.86 -7.77 -22.68
CA VAL A 217 17.69 -7.12 -22.08
C VAL A 217 16.54 -8.12 -21.89
N ALA A 218 16.40 -9.07 -22.81
CA ALA A 218 15.49 -10.20 -22.68
C ALA A 218 16.15 -11.31 -21.83
N LYS A 219 15.54 -11.67 -20.71
CA LYS A 219 16.00 -12.74 -19.79
C LYS A 219 15.25 -14.05 -19.99
N VAL A 220 14.03 -13.96 -20.49
CA VAL A 220 13.14 -15.10 -20.77
C VAL A 220 12.56 -14.90 -22.17
N ALA A 221 12.29 -15.99 -22.88
CA ALA A 221 11.64 -15.90 -24.18
C ALA A 221 10.23 -15.26 -24.02
N PRO A 222 9.85 -14.31 -24.88
CA PRO A 222 8.54 -13.67 -24.80
C PRO A 222 7.40 -14.68 -24.78
N ASP A 223 6.40 -14.38 -23.96
CA ASP A 223 5.15 -15.11 -23.75
C ASP A 223 5.27 -16.54 -23.23
N THR A 224 6.47 -16.96 -22.79
CA THR A 224 6.71 -18.33 -22.28
C THR A 224 6.52 -18.49 -20.77
N ALA A 225 6.70 -17.43 -19.99
CA ALA A 225 6.54 -17.43 -18.54
C ALA A 225 6.31 -16.02 -17.99
N PHE A 226 5.81 -15.95 -16.76
CA PHE A 226 5.76 -14.71 -16.00
C PHE A 226 7.16 -14.25 -15.58
N ASN A 227 7.52 -13.03 -15.91
CA ASN A 227 8.78 -12.40 -15.53
C ASN A 227 8.56 -10.91 -15.20
N TYR A 228 8.29 -10.63 -13.93
CA TYR A 228 8.00 -9.28 -13.43
C TYR A 228 9.07 -8.27 -13.84
N SER A 229 8.65 -7.15 -14.44
CA SER A 229 9.57 -6.12 -14.95
C SER A 229 9.03 -4.71 -14.75
N ASN A 230 9.79 -3.90 -14.02
CA ASN A 230 9.57 -2.46 -13.92
C ASN A 230 10.01 -1.76 -15.21
N VAL A 231 11.11 -2.20 -15.84
CA VAL A 231 11.55 -1.69 -17.15
C VAL A 231 10.46 -1.88 -18.21
N GLY A 232 9.79 -3.03 -18.23
CA GLY A 232 8.71 -3.30 -19.15
C GLY A 232 7.52 -2.34 -18.99
N TYR A 233 7.15 -2.01 -17.76
CA TYR A 233 6.10 -1.01 -17.50
C TYR A 233 6.55 0.43 -17.75
N ALA A 234 7.84 0.74 -17.58
CA ALA A 234 8.40 2.03 -17.96
C ALA A 234 8.33 2.23 -19.49
N LEU A 235 8.58 1.18 -20.27
CA LEU A 235 8.39 1.19 -21.73
C LEU A 235 6.93 1.40 -22.13
N LEU A 236 5.96 0.87 -21.36
CA LEU A 236 4.54 1.20 -21.56
C LEU A 236 4.24 2.68 -21.34
N GLY A 237 5.00 3.37 -20.48
CA GLY A 237 4.95 4.83 -20.38
C GLY A 237 5.28 5.52 -21.71
N LEU A 238 6.33 5.07 -22.41
CA LEU A 238 6.69 5.60 -23.73
C LEU A 238 5.63 5.26 -24.80
N VAL A 239 4.97 4.09 -24.69
CA VAL A 239 3.84 3.72 -25.55
C VAL A 239 2.65 4.68 -25.34
N ILE A 240 2.33 5.02 -24.09
CA ILE A 240 1.28 6.01 -23.78
C ILE A 240 1.63 7.35 -24.41
N GLU A 241 2.87 7.82 -24.28
CA GLU A 241 3.32 9.07 -24.90
C GLU A 241 3.16 9.06 -26.42
N SER A 242 3.64 8.00 -27.06
CA SER A 242 3.58 7.83 -28.51
C SER A 242 2.15 7.80 -29.04
N ALA A 243 1.28 7.02 -28.41
CA ALA A 243 -0.07 6.78 -28.90
C ALA A 243 -1.09 7.87 -28.49
N SER A 244 -0.80 8.67 -27.45
CA SER A 244 -1.69 9.74 -26.98
C SER A 244 -1.21 11.14 -27.31
N GLY A 245 0.10 11.35 -27.48
CA GLY A 245 0.72 12.68 -27.56
C GLY A 245 0.83 13.41 -26.20
N LEU A 246 0.44 12.77 -25.09
CA LEU A 246 0.52 13.30 -23.73
C LEU A 246 1.62 12.59 -22.95
N SER A 247 2.28 13.30 -22.01
CA SER A 247 3.16 12.61 -21.05
C SER A 247 2.36 11.60 -20.21
N PHE A 248 3.02 10.61 -19.61
CA PHE A 248 2.34 9.70 -18.67
C PHE A 248 1.63 10.48 -17.55
N GLY A 249 2.26 11.55 -17.04
CA GLY A 249 1.68 12.42 -16.02
C GLY A 249 0.42 13.12 -16.48
N ASP A 250 0.48 13.82 -17.62
CA ASP A 250 -0.68 14.53 -18.16
C ASP A 250 -1.82 13.55 -18.50
N TYR A 251 -1.49 12.36 -19.02
CA TYR A 251 -2.49 11.34 -19.31
C TYR A 251 -3.18 10.84 -18.02
N LEU A 252 -2.40 10.52 -16.99
CA LEU A 252 -2.93 10.09 -15.69
C LEU A 252 -3.86 11.16 -15.12
N ASP A 253 -3.40 12.41 -15.08
CA ASP A 253 -4.14 13.53 -14.51
C ASP A 253 -5.46 13.77 -15.26
N GLU A 254 -5.40 13.88 -16.59
CA GLU A 254 -6.55 14.22 -17.42
C GLU A 254 -7.56 13.08 -17.60
N ARG A 255 -7.08 11.83 -17.74
CA ARG A 255 -7.89 10.69 -18.22
C ARG A 255 -8.21 9.66 -17.16
N ILE A 256 -7.57 9.73 -16.00
CA ILE A 256 -7.80 8.79 -14.89
C ILE A 256 -8.13 9.51 -13.59
N ALA A 257 -7.27 10.41 -13.13
CA ALA A 257 -7.47 11.11 -11.86
C ALA A 257 -8.65 12.08 -11.91
N ALA A 258 -8.73 12.95 -12.90
CA ALA A 258 -9.82 13.93 -13.02
C ALA A 258 -11.23 13.29 -13.13
N PRO A 259 -11.48 12.24 -13.96
CA PRO A 259 -12.78 11.57 -14.03
C PRO A 259 -13.27 10.94 -12.73
N LEU A 260 -12.34 10.53 -11.85
CA LEU A 260 -12.65 9.96 -10.54
C LEU A 260 -12.55 10.98 -9.40
N GLY A 261 -12.08 12.20 -9.67
CA GLY A 261 -11.88 13.24 -8.66
C GLY A 261 -10.69 12.98 -7.72
N LEU A 262 -9.66 12.26 -8.17
CA LEU A 262 -8.46 11.92 -7.40
C LEU A 262 -7.48 13.11 -7.42
N ARG A 263 -7.69 14.10 -6.54
CA ARG A 263 -6.93 15.36 -6.52
C ARG A 263 -5.54 15.22 -5.92
N ASP A 264 -5.33 14.20 -5.10
CA ASP A 264 -4.08 13.93 -4.41
C ASP A 264 -3.25 12.84 -5.09
N THR A 265 -3.73 12.31 -6.20
CA THR A 265 -3.04 11.30 -7.00
C THR A 265 -2.25 11.97 -8.10
N THR A 266 -0.93 11.82 -8.07
CA THR A 266 -0.01 12.39 -9.05
C THR A 266 0.89 11.30 -9.63
N ALA A 267 1.37 11.48 -10.87
CA ALA A 267 2.25 10.50 -11.51
C ALA A 267 3.66 10.43 -10.92
N GLU A 268 4.08 11.42 -10.11
CA GLU A 268 5.41 11.50 -9.51
C GLU A 268 5.39 12.30 -8.19
N TYR A 269 6.46 12.19 -7.40
CA TYR A 269 6.74 13.07 -6.27
C TYR A 269 6.73 14.56 -6.68
N VAL A 270 6.01 15.38 -5.90
CA VAL A 270 5.89 16.84 -6.12
C VAL A 270 6.66 17.58 -5.00
N PRO A 271 7.87 18.12 -5.27
CA PRO A 271 8.69 18.79 -4.25
C PRO A 271 8.00 19.96 -3.56
N GLU A 272 7.11 20.66 -4.24
CA GLU A 272 6.33 21.78 -3.69
C GLU A 272 5.34 21.34 -2.61
N ARG A 273 5.01 20.05 -2.55
CA ARG A 273 4.13 19.41 -1.56
C ARG A 273 4.90 18.54 -0.57
N ALA A 274 6.22 18.71 -0.45
CA ALA A 274 7.08 17.82 0.37
C ALA A 274 6.56 17.59 1.79
N ASP A 275 6.05 18.64 2.44
CA ASP A 275 5.51 18.60 3.81
C ASP A 275 4.20 17.80 3.94
N GLU A 276 3.56 17.46 2.82
CA GLU A 276 2.34 16.64 2.78
C GLU A 276 2.65 15.14 2.67
N TYR A 277 3.90 14.74 2.44
CA TYR A 277 4.28 13.33 2.30
C TYR A 277 4.58 12.67 3.64
N ALA A 278 4.07 11.45 3.85
CA ALA A 278 4.54 10.61 4.94
C ALA A 278 6.02 10.23 4.71
N ALA A 279 6.84 10.34 5.76
CA ALA A 279 8.27 10.09 5.69
C ALA A 279 8.58 8.63 5.31
N ALA A 280 9.51 8.41 4.39
CA ALA A 280 9.95 7.08 3.98
C ALA A 280 10.92 6.49 5.03
N SER A 281 10.55 5.46 5.79
CA SER A 281 11.42 4.95 6.87
C SER A 281 12.16 3.64 6.55
N THR A 282 13.42 3.53 6.99
CA THR A 282 14.19 2.28 6.94
C THR A 282 13.64 1.20 7.88
N SER A 283 14.11 -0.04 7.71
CA SER A 283 13.62 -1.21 8.45
C SER A 283 14.27 -1.39 9.82
N LEU A 284 13.49 -1.84 10.79
CA LEU A 284 13.96 -2.35 12.09
C LEU A 284 14.47 -3.80 12.02
N ARG A 285 14.36 -4.48 10.88
CA ARG A 285 14.92 -5.82 10.66
C ARG A 285 16.43 -5.80 10.47
N THR A 286 16.98 -4.66 10.07
CA THR A 286 18.42 -4.47 9.80
C THR A 286 19.07 -3.42 10.71
N SER A 287 18.28 -2.71 11.51
CA SER A 287 18.73 -1.67 12.45
C SER A 287 17.86 -1.65 13.71
N ARG A 288 18.37 -1.10 14.82
CA ARG A 288 17.56 -0.86 16.03
C ARG A 288 16.72 0.41 15.96
N GLU A 289 17.10 1.32 15.07
CA GLU A 289 16.51 2.64 14.89
C GLU A 289 16.14 2.85 13.43
N ARG A 290 15.06 3.61 13.20
CA ARG A 290 14.64 4.01 11.87
C ARG A 290 15.33 5.30 11.47
N THR A 291 15.63 5.41 10.20
CA THR A 291 16.08 6.63 9.55
C THR A 291 15.12 6.98 8.43
N VAL A 292 14.93 8.27 8.20
CA VAL A 292 14.11 8.77 7.09
C VAL A 292 14.95 8.83 5.82
N LEU A 293 14.39 8.29 4.74
CA LEU A 293 14.91 8.30 3.39
C LEU A 293 14.32 9.50 2.63
N PRO A 294 15.09 10.10 1.70
CA PRO A 294 14.57 11.17 0.86
C PRO A 294 13.57 10.63 -0.15
N HIS A 295 12.54 11.42 -0.45
CA HIS A 295 11.71 11.21 -1.64
C HIS A 295 12.48 11.61 -2.89
N VAL A 296 12.47 10.78 -3.93
CA VAL A 296 13.16 11.06 -5.19
C VAL A 296 12.25 10.81 -6.40
N ASP A 297 12.46 11.61 -7.43
CA ASP A 297 11.83 11.45 -8.74
C ASP A 297 12.24 10.12 -9.41
N THR A 298 11.27 9.41 -9.98
CA THR A 298 11.44 8.14 -10.69
C THR A 298 11.55 8.29 -12.20
N ARG A 299 11.36 9.51 -12.73
CA ARG A 299 11.59 9.88 -14.13
C ARG A 299 10.88 8.94 -15.10
N ALA A 300 11.61 8.29 -16.01
CA ALA A 300 11.01 7.39 -17.00
C ALA A 300 10.40 6.13 -16.38
N MET A 301 10.72 5.83 -15.11
CA MET A 301 10.11 4.73 -14.37
C MET A 301 8.76 5.10 -13.73
N ALA A 302 8.26 6.32 -13.93
CA ALA A 302 7.01 6.78 -13.32
C ALA A 302 5.81 5.88 -13.64
N ALA A 303 5.70 5.40 -14.88
CA ALA A 303 4.66 4.44 -15.29
C ALA A 303 4.73 3.09 -14.55
N ALA A 304 5.88 2.75 -13.95
CA ALA A 304 6.06 1.54 -13.18
C ALA A 304 5.97 1.75 -11.66
N THR A 305 6.37 2.93 -11.15
CA THR A 305 6.54 3.17 -9.71
C THR A 305 6.43 4.63 -9.23
N GLY A 306 6.09 5.57 -10.10
CA GLY A 306 6.09 7.00 -9.83
C GLY A 306 4.90 7.50 -9.03
N VAL A 307 3.74 6.84 -9.14
CA VAL A 307 2.49 7.40 -8.60
C VAL A 307 2.57 7.65 -7.10
N THR A 308 2.03 8.79 -6.68
CA THR A 308 1.76 9.13 -5.28
C THR A 308 0.26 9.31 -5.09
N SER A 309 -0.27 8.95 -3.92
CA SER A 309 -1.70 9.00 -3.64
C SER A 309 -1.98 8.86 -2.13
N THR A 310 -3.26 8.87 -1.76
CA THR A 310 -3.78 8.54 -0.44
C THR A 310 -4.51 7.19 -0.46
N ALA A 311 -4.73 6.58 0.70
CA ALA A 311 -5.46 5.31 0.78
C ALA A 311 -6.89 5.43 0.23
N SER A 312 -7.56 6.56 0.49
CA SER A 312 -8.94 6.80 0.08
C SER A 312 -9.10 7.00 -1.43
N GLU A 313 -8.11 7.62 -2.08
CA GLU A 313 -8.11 7.75 -3.53
C GLU A 313 -7.75 6.44 -4.23
N LEU A 314 -6.80 5.68 -3.70
CA LEU A 314 -6.49 4.35 -4.22
C LEU A 314 -7.66 3.38 -4.07
N VAL A 315 -8.35 3.33 -2.92
CA VAL A 315 -9.49 2.42 -2.75
C VAL A 315 -10.62 2.79 -3.72
N SER A 316 -10.81 4.09 -4.00
CA SER A 316 -11.77 4.58 -4.99
C SER A 316 -11.37 4.19 -6.42
N PHE A 317 -10.10 4.37 -6.80
CA PHE A 317 -9.56 3.97 -8.10
C PHE A 317 -9.71 2.45 -8.34
N PHE A 318 -9.28 1.62 -7.39
CA PHE A 318 -9.37 0.17 -7.53
C PHE A 318 -10.82 -0.34 -7.49
N SER A 319 -11.70 0.28 -6.69
CA SER A 319 -13.14 -0.05 -6.72
C SER A 319 -13.73 0.21 -8.10
N ALA A 320 -13.45 1.38 -8.69
CA ALA A 320 -13.90 1.73 -10.04
C ALA A 320 -13.36 0.78 -11.12
N LEU A 321 -12.11 0.33 -10.95
CA LEU A 321 -11.44 -0.57 -11.90
C LEU A 321 -11.95 -2.02 -11.82
N VAL A 322 -12.21 -2.52 -10.60
CA VAL A 322 -12.51 -3.93 -10.35
C VAL A 322 -14.00 -4.23 -10.39
N LEU A 323 -14.85 -3.39 -9.77
CA LEU A 323 -16.27 -3.67 -9.66
C LEU A 323 -16.98 -3.56 -11.02
N PRO A 324 -17.96 -4.42 -11.32
CA PRO A 324 -18.52 -4.54 -12.66
C PRO A 324 -19.28 -3.29 -13.14
N ASP A 325 -19.93 -2.56 -12.24
CA ASP A 325 -20.92 -1.54 -12.60
C ASP A 325 -20.34 -0.12 -12.83
N ASP A 326 -19.03 0.07 -12.65
CA ASP A 326 -18.39 1.39 -12.74
C ASP A 326 -17.59 1.61 -14.03
N GLU A 327 -18.23 1.97 -15.14
CA GLU A 327 -17.53 2.18 -16.42
C GLU A 327 -16.90 3.59 -16.58
N ARG A 328 -16.65 4.33 -15.49
CA ARG A 328 -16.08 5.69 -15.57
C ARG A 328 -14.69 5.74 -16.22
N LEU A 329 -13.90 4.68 -16.08
CA LEU A 329 -12.53 4.62 -16.59
C LEU A 329 -12.39 3.80 -17.87
N ILE A 330 -12.93 2.59 -17.88
CA ILE A 330 -12.85 1.63 -18.98
C ILE A 330 -14.15 0.81 -19.03
N SER A 331 -14.50 0.30 -20.22
CA SER A 331 -15.71 -0.51 -20.39
C SER A 331 -15.66 -1.82 -19.60
N ALA A 332 -16.81 -2.43 -19.32
CA ALA A 332 -16.87 -3.77 -18.72
C ALA A 332 -16.14 -4.83 -19.55
N ALA A 333 -16.05 -4.66 -20.87
CA ALA A 333 -15.25 -5.54 -21.74
C ALA A 333 -13.75 -5.42 -21.43
N SER A 334 -13.22 -4.21 -21.32
CA SER A 334 -11.81 -3.99 -20.96
C SER A 334 -11.51 -4.41 -19.54
N LYS A 335 -12.42 -4.22 -18.58
CA LYS A 335 -12.27 -4.77 -17.22
C LYS A 335 -12.09 -6.28 -17.22
N ARG A 336 -12.92 -7.01 -17.98
CA ARG A 336 -12.79 -8.47 -18.13
C ARG A 336 -11.44 -8.87 -18.75
N ILE A 337 -10.93 -8.09 -19.70
CA ILE A 337 -9.59 -8.32 -20.27
C ILE A 337 -8.51 -8.05 -19.22
N GLN A 338 -8.61 -6.93 -18.51
CA GLN A 338 -7.65 -6.51 -17.49
C GLN A 338 -7.54 -7.52 -16.34
N GLN A 339 -8.67 -8.08 -15.90
CA GLN A 339 -8.75 -9.03 -14.80
C GLN A 339 -8.54 -10.49 -15.26
N ARG A 340 -8.29 -10.74 -16.56
CA ARG A 340 -8.07 -12.10 -17.05
C ARG A 340 -6.67 -12.59 -16.65
N PRO A 341 -6.54 -13.64 -15.83
CA PRO A 341 -5.24 -14.17 -15.48
C PRO A 341 -4.58 -14.84 -16.70
N ARG A 342 -3.33 -14.50 -16.96
CA ARG A 342 -2.54 -15.05 -18.08
C ARG A 342 -1.48 -16.02 -17.60
N TYR A 343 -0.77 -15.64 -16.54
CA TYR A 343 0.25 -16.46 -15.91
C TYR A 343 -0.07 -16.69 -14.43
N GLY A 344 0.34 -17.85 -13.92
CA GLY A 344 0.49 -18.11 -12.49
C GLY A 344 1.94 -17.87 -12.08
N THR A 345 2.17 -17.23 -10.94
CA THR A 345 3.51 -16.75 -10.56
C THR A 345 4.34 -17.72 -9.70
N SER A 346 3.78 -18.84 -9.18
CA SER A 346 4.54 -19.97 -8.59
C SER A 346 3.66 -21.14 -8.12
N GLN A 347 4.31 -22.23 -7.68
CA GLN A 347 3.80 -23.37 -6.91
C GLN A 347 3.62 -23.01 -5.41
N ASP A 348 2.84 -21.97 -5.10
CA ASP A 348 2.56 -21.56 -3.71
C ASP A 348 1.59 -22.57 -3.05
N PRO A 349 1.88 -23.11 -1.85
CA PRO A 349 0.96 -23.94 -1.08
C PRO A 349 -0.40 -23.27 -0.76
N ALA A 350 -0.44 -21.93 -0.66
CA ALA A 350 -1.67 -21.14 -0.49
C ALA A 350 -2.46 -20.96 -1.81
N GLY A 351 -1.91 -21.42 -2.93
CA GLY A 351 -2.47 -21.31 -4.27
C GLY A 351 -1.78 -20.23 -5.12
N PRO A 352 -1.73 -20.41 -6.44
CA PRO A 352 -0.95 -19.53 -7.31
C PRO A 352 -1.53 -18.12 -7.31
N ARG A 353 -0.72 -17.12 -6.93
CA ARG A 353 -0.94 -15.73 -7.37
C ARG A 353 -0.98 -15.71 -8.89
N ARG A 354 -1.92 -14.95 -9.43
CA ARG A 354 -2.10 -14.76 -10.87
C ARG A 354 -1.96 -13.29 -11.20
N TYR A 355 -1.64 -13.01 -12.46
CA TYR A 355 -1.46 -11.65 -12.95
C TYR A 355 -2.36 -11.39 -14.16
N GLY A 356 -3.12 -10.29 -14.07
CA GLY A 356 -3.82 -9.64 -15.18
C GLY A 356 -3.04 -8.42 -15.68
N TYR A 357 -3.68 -7.47 -16.34
CA TYR A 357 -2.99 -6.25 -16.82
C TYR A 357 -2.89 -5.24 -15.68
N GLY A 358 -1.73 -5.18 -15.04
CA GLY A 358 -1.49 -4.28 -13.91
C GLY A 358 -2.25 -4.68 -12.66
N LEU A 359 -2.69 -5.94 -12.53
CA LEU A 359 -3.51 -6.44 -11.42
C LEU A 359 -3.00 -7.78 -10.91
N ILE A 360 -2.86 -7.88 -9.59
CA ILE A 360 -2.62 -9.12 -8.85
C ILE A 360 -3.98 -9.72 -8.51
N ILE A 361 -4.14 -11.01 -8.79
CA ILE A 361 -5.32 -11.81 -8.46
C ILE A 361 -4.87 -12.95 -7.56
N GLU A 362 -5.35 -12.98 -6.34
CA GLU A 362 -4.95 -13.99 -5.36
C GLU A 362 -6.08 -14.32 -4.39
N ARG A 363 -5.96 -15.47 -3.73
CA ARG A 363 -6.83 -15.82 -2.63
C ARG A 363 -6.21 -15.31 -1.34
N VAL A 364 -7.03 -14.67 -0.52
CA VAL A 364 -6.67 -14.20 0.82
C VAL A 364 -7.73 -14.66 1.80
N GLY A 365 -7.42 -14.63 3.09
CA GLY A 365 -8.29 -15.24 4.10
C GLY A 365 -7.99 -16.72 4.29
N SER A 366 -8.67 -17.32 5.25
CA SER A 366 -8.58 -18.74 5.57
C SER A 366 -9.98 -19.32 5.82
N GLY A 367 -10.10 -20.64 5.67
CA GLY A 367 -11.33 -21.37 6.00
C GLY A 367 -12.58 -20.83 5.28
N ALA A 368 -13.62 -20.50 6.06
CA ALA A 368 -14.90 -19.99 5.55
C ALA A 368 -14.86 -18.51 5.12
N HIS A 369 -13.74 -17.82 5.31
CA HIS A 369 -13.57 -16.39 5.04
C HIS A 369 -12.53 -16.13 3.92
N GLU A 370 -12.24 -17.15 3.10
CA GLU A 370 -11.42 -17.00 1.90
C GLU A 370 -12.14 -16.16 0.83
N ALA A 371 -11.43 -15.19 0.24
CA ALA A 371 -11.90 -14.41 -0.90
C ALA A 371 -10.86 -14.37 -2.02
N THR A 372 -11.34 -14.36 -3.27
CA THR A 372 -10.48 -14.04 -4.42
C THR A 372 -10.48 -12.54 -4.61
N VAL A 373 -9.35 -11.90 -4.28
CA VAL A 373 -9.19 -10.46 -4.39
C VAL A 373 -8.44 -10.07 -5.64
N VAL A 374 -8.80 -8.91 -6.17
CA VAL A 374 -8.15 -8.24 -7.29
C VAL A 374 -7.61 -6.90 -6.80
N GLY A 375 -6.35 -6.59 -7.10
CA GLY A 375 -5.75 -5.33 -6.69
C GLY A 375 -4.29 -5.24 -7.08
N HIS A 376 -3.48 -4.59 -6.24
CA HIS A 376 -2.02 -4.57 -6.41
C HIS A 376 -1.33 -4.38 -5.06
N SER A 377 -0.01 -4.55 -5.03
CA SER A 377 0.84 -4.16 -3.91
C SER A 377 1.97 -3.27 -4.40
N GLY A 378 2.64 -2.57 -3.49
CA GLY A 378 3.74 -1.70 -3.84
C GLY A 378 4.85 -1.74 -2.82
N GLY A 379 6.08 -1.77 -3.30
CA GLY A 379 7.26 -1.51 -2.50
C GLY A 379 8.07 -0.39 -3.13
N TYR A 380 8.26 0.69 -2.38
CA TYR A 380 9.18 1.78 -2.67
C TYR A 380 10.10 1.95 -1.46
N PRO A 381 11.33 2.47 -1.60
CA PRO A 381 12.19 2.75 -0.46
C PRO A 381 11.43 3.54 0.62
N GLY A 382 11.18 2.89 1.76
CA GLY A 382 10.46 3.45 2.90
C GLY A 382 8.94 3.41 2.85
N HIS A 383 8.31 2.82 1.82
CA HIS A 383 6.84 2.64 1.78
C HIS A 383 6.45 1.25 1.27
N ILE A 384 5.57 0.58 2.02
CA ILE A 384 4.92 -0.67 1.61
C ILE A 384 3.42 -0.45 1.56
N THR A 385 2.78 -0.87 0.48
CA THR A 385 1.38 -0.55 0.17
C THR A 385 0.63 -1.77 -0.36
N ARG A 386 -0.67 -1.82 -0.10
CA ARG A 386 -1.55 -2.88 -0.55
C ARG A 386 -2.95 -2.33 -0.84
N THR A 387 -3.53 -2.75 -1.96
CA THR A 387 -4.97 -2.62 -2.23
C THR A 387 -5.51 -3.98 -2.63
N ALA A 388 -6.66 -4.36 -2.05
CA ALA A 388 -7.37 -5.59 -2.34
C ALA A 388 -8.87 -5.30 -2.47
N VAL A 389 -9.49 -5.73 -3.57
CA VAL A 389 -10.92 -5.64 -3.81
C VAL A 389 -11.47 -7.04 -3.98
N ASP A 390 -12.45 -7.42 -3.17
CA ASP A 390 -13.26 -8.62 -3.40
C ASP A 390 -14.49 -8.24 -4.25
N PRO A 391 -14.53 -8.60 -5.55
CA PRO A 391 -15.66 -8.28 -6.40
C PRO A 391 -16.94 -9.02 -6.00
N ALA A 392 -16.87 -10.11 -5.24
CA ALA A 392 -18.04 -10.88 -4.83
C ALA A 392 -18.82 -10.18 -3.70
N SER A 393 -18.12 -9.73 -2.65
CA SER A 393 -18.75 -8.95 -1.57
C SER A 393 -18.85 -7.45 -1.89
N GLY A 394 -18.00 -6.93 -2.78
CA GLY A 394 -17.87 -5.51 -3.05
C GLY A 394 -17.06 -4.75 -2.01
N TRP A 395 -16.38 -5.45 -1.09
CA TRP A 395 -15.41 -4.83 -0.19
C TRP A 395 -14.11 -4.48 -0.91
N ALA A 396 -13.57 -3.31 -0.61
CA ALA A 396 -12.25 -2.89 -1.03
C ALA A 396 -11.49 -2.33 0.18
N VAL A 397 -10.22 -2.70 0.32
CA VAL A 397 -9.35 -2.26 1.40
C VAL A 397 -8.01 -1.79 0.81
N THR A 398 -7.60 -0.59 1.17
CA THR A 398 -6.25 -0.06 0.90
C THR A 398 -5.53 0.21 2.21
N VAL A 399 -4.29 -0.25 2.32
CA VAL A 399 -3.39 0.02 3.44
C VAL A 399 -2.05 0.53 2.90
N LEU A 400 -1.60 1.69 3.40
CA LEU A 400 -0.33 2.31 3.06
C LEU A 400 0.50 2.48 4.33
N THR A 401 1.76 2.02 4.32
CA THR A 401 2.66 2.08 5.48
C THR A 401 3.95 2.79 5.12
N ASN A 402 4.51 3.54 6.07
CA ASN A 402 5.66 4.44 5.86
C ASN A 402 6.98 3.84 6.38
N ALA A 403 7.16 2.52 6.21
CA ALA A 403 8.45 1.87 6.39
C ALA A 403 8.66 0.67 5.45
N ILE A 404 9.94 0.33 5.17
CA ILE A 404 10.35 -0.83 4.34
C ILE A 404 9.79 -2.17 4.86
N ASP A 405 9.63 -2.30 6.18
CA ASP A 405 9.09 -3.50 6.83
C ASP A 405 7.62 -3.38 7.22
N GLY A 406 6.92 -2.39 6.65
CA GLY A 406 5.52 -2.13 6.92
C GLY A 406 4.61 -3.31 6.54
N PRO A 407 3.71 -3.75 7.43
CA PRO A 407 2.91 -4.97 7.24
C PRO A 407 1.63 -4.74 6.42
N ALA A 408 1.66 -3.92 5.36
CA ALA A 408 0.45 -3.49 4.65
C ALA A 408 -0.41 -4.65 4.14
N SER A 409 0.21 -5.74 3.65
CA SER A 409 -0.51 -6.93 3.20
C SER A 409 -1.23 -7.66 4.34
N ALA A 410 -0.57 -7.87 5.48
CA ALA A 410 -1.17 -8.55 6.63
C ALA A 410 -2.32 -7.71 7.22
N LEU A 411 -2.13 -6.40 7.35
CA LEU A 411 -3.19 -5.48 7.78
C LEU A 411 -4.39 -5.51 6.84
N SER A 412 -4.16 -5.42 5.52
CA SER A 412 -5.23 -5.45 4.52
C SER A 412 -6.01 -6.76 4.54
N THR A 413 -5.32 -7.89 4.67
CA THR A 413 -5.95 -9.22 4.73
C THR A 413 -6.78 -9.38 6.00
N GLY A 414 -6.23 -9.04 7.17
CA GLY A 414 -6.96 -9.16 8.43
C GLY A 414 -8.20 -8.26 8.51
N VAL A 415 -8.13 -7.04 7.96
CA VAL A 415 -9.33 -6.19 7.80
C VAL A 415 -10.38 -6.89 6.93
N LEU A 416 -9.97 -7.42 5.78
CA LEU A 416 -10.91 -8.06 4.86
C LEU A 416 -11.55 -9.32 5.47
N GLU A 417 -10.80 -10.14 6.19
CA GLU A 417 -11.31 -11.30 6.92
C GLU A 417 -12.44 -10.92 7.88
N LEU A 418 -12.22 -9.90 8.71
CA LEU A 418 -13.22 -9.39 9.66
C LEU A 418 -14.48 -8.90 8.94
N LEU A 419 -14.33 -8.16 7.84
CA LEU A 419 -15.44 -7.62 7.07
C LEU A 419 -16.24 -8.72 6.35
N LEU A 420 -15.56 -9.75 5.83
CA LEU A 420 -16.20 -10.89 5.16
C LEU A 420 -16.94 -11.78 6.15
N ALA A 421 -16.33 -12.07 7.30
CA ALA A 421 -16.98 -12.82 8.37
C ALA A 421 -18.24 -12.11 8.87
N ASP A 422 -18.16 -10.80 9.08
CA ASP A 422 -19.33 -10.02 9.46
C ASP A 422 -20.41 -10.01 8.38
N SER A 423 -20.02 -9.86 7.11
CA SER A 423 -20.95 -9.82 5.97
C SER A 423 -21.62 -11.15 5.67
N ALA A 424 -21.06 -12.27 6.13
CA ALA A 424 -21.64 -13.60 5.91
C ALA A 424 -22.92 -13.84 6.72
N ALA A 425 -23.06 -13.16 7.88
CA ALA A 425 -24.24 -13.27 8.71
C ALA A 425 -25.40 -12.40 8.17
N THR A 426 -26.62 -12.85 8.41
CA THR A 426 -27.82 -12.03 8.27
C THR A 426 -28.00 -11.12 9.48
N ASP A 427 -28.85 -10.12 9.33
CA ASP A 427 -29.21 -9.22 10.44
C ASP A 427 -29.86 -9.95 11.62
N ALA A 428 -30.63 -11.01 11.34
CA ALA A 428 -31.29 -11.79 12.36
C ALA A 428 -30.29 -12.67 13.13
N GLU A 429 -29.32 -13.26 12.43
CA GLU A 429 -28.25 -14.05 13.04
C GLU A 429 -27.36 -13.19 13.94
N ARG A 430 -26.93 -12.00 13.46
CA ARG A 430 -26.18 -11.03 14.27
C ARG A 430 -26.93 -10.61 15.53
N ALA A 431 -28.20 -10.23 15.39
CA ALA A 431 -29.02 -9.77 16.52
C ALA A 431 -29.34 -10.88 17.52
N ALA A 432 -29.20 -12.15 17.13
CA ALA A 432 -29.36 -13.29 18.01
C ALA A 432 -28.11 -13.59 18.85
N VAL A 433 -26.95 -13.01 18.51
CA VAL A 433 -25.72 -13.20 19.28
C VAL A 433 -25.83 -12.49 20.62
N ASP A 434 -25.90 -13.27 21.69
CA ASP A 434 -25.97 -12.75 23.05
C ASP A 434 -24.57 -12.70 23.66
N ALA A 435 -23.87 -11.57 23.48
CA ALA A 435 -22.57 -11.33 24.07
C ALA A 435 -22.72 -10.60 25.43
N PRO A 436 -22.44 -11.24 26.58
CA PRO A 436 -22.58 -10.61 27.89
C PRO A 436 -21.54 -9.53 28.17
N PHE A 437 -20.45 -9.48 27.40
CA PHE A 437 -19.38 -8.49 27.52
C PHE A 437 -18.58 -8.41 26.22
N ALA A 438 -17.86 -7.32 26.02
CA ALA A 438 -16.95 -7.13 24.89
C ALA A 438 -15.76 -6.24 25.30
N GLY A 439 -14.69 -6.25 24.51
CA GLY A 439 -13.53 -5.37 24.66
C GLY A 439 -12.20 -6.11 24.70
N ARG A 440 -11.11 -5.34 24.82
CA ARG A 440 -9.73 -5.82 24.88
C ARG A 440 -9.23 -5.93 26.31
N PHE A 441 -8.76 -7.11 26.67
CA PHE A 441 -8.23 -7.42 27.99
C PHE A 441 -6.87 -8.10 27.86
N GLY A 442 -6.04 -8.00 28.88
CA GLY A 442 -4.71 -8.59 28.85
C GLY A 442 -4.20 -9.00 30.21
N ASN A 443 -3.14 -9.80 30.18
CA ASN A 443 -2.31 -10.12 31.32
C ASN A 443 -0.86 -10.31 30.85
N VAL A 444 0.00 -10.87 31.70
CA VAL A 444 1.42 -11.08 31.39
C VAL A 444 1.68 -12.04 30.22
N TRP A 445 0.70 -12.86 29.84
CA TRP A 445 0.83 -13.82 28.74
C TRP A 445 0.40 -13.27 27.39
N GLY A 446 -0.44 -12.24 27.36
CA GLY A 446 -0.90 -11.67 26.12
C GLY A 446 -2.23 -10.94 26.23
N LEU A 447 -2.78 -10.64 25.06
CA LEU A 447 -4.01 -9.89 24.88
C LEU A 447 -5.11 -10.78 24.33
N GLN A 448 -6.35 -10.43 24.65
CA GLN A 448 -7.56 -11.11 24.18
C GLN A 448 -8.64 -10.07 23.92
N ASP A 449 -9.21 -10.11 22.73
CA ASP A 449 -10.39 -9.32 22.37
C ASP A 449 -11.61 -10.21 22.45
N PHE A 450 -12.62 -9.78 23.21
CA PHE A 450 -13.95 -10.40 23.22
C PHE A 450 -14.87 -9.57 22.35
N GLN A 451 -15.32 -10.11 21.23
CA GLN A 451 -16.01 -9.32 20.21
C GLN A 451 -17.03 -10.16 19.45
N VAL A 452 -18.16 -9.54 19.12
CA VAL A 452 -19.10 -10.11 18.14
C VAL A 452 -18.60 -9.81 16.73
N VAL A 453 -18.46 -10.85 15.91
CA VAL A 453 -18.14 -10.74 14.48
C VAL A 453 -19.11 -11.64 13.74
N GLY A 454 -19.97 -11.06 12.91
CA GLY A 454 -21.05 -11.80 12.26
C GLY A 454 -21.96 -12.48 13.27
N ASP A 455 -22.20 -13.77 13.09
CA ASP A 455 -23.13 -14.57 13.91
C ASP A 455 -22.47 -15.21 15.15
N ARG A 456 -21.26 -14.76 15.53
CA ARG A 456 -20.49 -15.39 16.62
C ARG A 456 -19.97 -14.37 17.63
N PHE A 457 -19.98 -14.76 18.90
CA PHE A 457 -19.22 -14.10 19.96
C PHE A 457 -17.86 -14.79 20.08
N LEU A 458 -16.78 -14.06 19.81
CA LEU A 458 -15.44 -14.60 19.65
C LEU A 458 -14.48 -14.08 20.72
N ARG A 459 -13.50 -14.92 21.09
CA ARG A 459 -12.26 -14.49 21.73
C ARG A 459 -11.15 -14.54 20.68
N ILE A 460 -10.62 -13.37 20.33
CA ILE A 460 -9.65 -13.14 19.27
C ILE A 460 -8.31 -12.75 19.89
N ASP A 461 -7.20 -13.27 19.35
CA ASP A 461 -5.86 -12.73 19.63
C ASP A 461 -5.62 -11.50 18.74
N PRO A 462 -5.60 -10.27 19.28
CA PRO A 462 -5.36 -9.07 18.48
C PRO A 462 -3.95 -8.99 17.91
N THR A 463 -3.04 -9.86 18.36
CA THR A 463 -1.64 -9.96 17.93
C THR A 463 -1.44 -10.96 16.77
N ALA A 464 -2.49 -11.63 16.30
CA ALA A 464 -2.48 -12.48 15.12
C ALA A 464 -2.52 -11.68 13.81
N GLU A 465 -1.71 -12.07 12.81
CA GLU A 465 -1.77 -11.49 11.45
C GLU A 465 -3.12 -11.73 10.78
N HIS A 466 -3.68 -12.92 11.00
CA HIS A 466 -5.01 -13.35 10.57
C HIS A 466 -5.92 -13.43 11.81
N PRO A 467 -6.77 -12.42 12.07
CA PRO A 467 -7.55 -12.34 13.30
C PRO A 467 -8.55 -13.49 13.49
N LEU A 468 -8.85 -14.27 12.45
CA LEU A 468 -9.85 -15.35 12.52
C LEU A 468 -9.26 -16.77 12.45
N ASP A 469 -7.94 -16.94 12.36
CA ASP A 469 -7.31 -18.27 12.22
C ASP A 469 -7.39 -19.12 13.50
N SER A 470 -7.24 -18.50 14.67
CA SER A 470 -7.13 -19.18 15.97
C SER A 470 -8.06 -18.54 17.01
N VAL A 471 -9.35 -18.53 16.72
CA VAL A 471 -10.38 -17.96 17.61
C VAL A 471 -11.05 -19.02 18.48
N ASP A 472 -11.53 -18.61 19.65
CA ASP A 472 -12.50 -19.38 20.41
C ASP A 472 -13.92 -18.81 20.16
N VAL A 473 -14.92 -19.69 20.03
CA VAL A 473 -16.34 -19.31 19.98
C VAL A 473 -16.93 -19.44 21.37
N LEU A 474 -17.69 -18.42 21.79
CA LEU A 474 -18.29 -18.33 23.11
C LEU A 474 -19.81 -18.29 23.05
N GLU A 475 -20.46 -18.97 23.98
CA GLU A 475 -21.91 -18.90 24.20
C GLU A 475 -22.22 -18.41 25.60
N ARG A 476 -23.19 -17.50 25.74
CA ARG A 476 -23.59 -16.98 27.05
C ARG A 476 -24.10 -18.08 27.98
N THR A 477 -23.64 -18.05 29.23
CA THR A 477 -24.11 -18.92 30.32
C THR A 477 -24.76 -18.12 31.45
N GLY A 478 -24.61 -16.80 31.48
CA GLY A 478 -25.18 -15.89 32.47
C GLY A 478 -24.95 -14.42 32.12
N ASP A 479 -25.39 -13.48 32.98
CA ASP A 479 -25.33 -12.03 32.71
C ASP A 479 -23.92 -11.46 32.56
N SER A 480 -22.94 -12.15 33.13
CA SER A 480 -21.52 -11.81 33.02
C SER A 480 -20.67 -13.04 32.75
N SER A 481 -21.23 -14.09 32.14
CA SER A 481 -20.48 -15.32 31.87
C SER A 481 -20.82 -15.93 30.52
N ALA A 482 -19.81 -16.53 29.89
CA ALA A 482 -19.92 -17.29 28.66
C ALA A 482 -19.01 -18.52 28.73
N ARG A 483 -19.28 -19.55 27.94
CA ARG A 483 -18.46 -20.76 27.84
C ARG A 483 -17.79 -20.85 26.48
N ILE A 484 -16.53 -21.29 26.46
CA ILE A 484 -15.84 -21.61 25.20
C ILE A 484 -16.41 -22.92 24.66
N VAL A 485 -17.15 -22.85 23.55
CA VAL A 485 -17.81 -24.03 22.94
C VAL A 485 -17.05 -24.61 21.76
N GLU A 486 -16.23 -23.80 21.10
CA GLU A 486 -15.34 -24.17 19.99
C GLU A 486 -14.01 -23.44 20.17
N GLY A 487 -12.91 -24.08 19.78
CA GLY A 487 -11.56 -23.51 19.87
C GLY A 487 -10.50 -24.57 19.55
N GLU A 488 -9.23 -24.18 19.64
CA GLU A 488 -8.12 -25.10 19.40
C GLU A 488 -7.99 -26.16 20.51
N GLY A 489 -7.49 -27.36 20.16
CA GLY A 489 -7.33 -28.46 21.11
C GLY A 489 -6.30 -28.23 22.24
N PHE A 490 -5.42 -27.24 22.09
CA PHE A 490 -4.53 -26.77 23.16
C PHE A 490 -5.16 -25.65 24.02
N GLY A 491 -6.36 -25.20 23.66
CA GLY A 491 -7.10 -24.16 24.35
C GLY A 491 -7.97 -24.69 25.50
N SER A 492 -8.78 -23.79 26.05
CA SER A 492 -9.62 -24.02 27.23
C SER A 492 -11.07 -24.36 26.84
N VAL A 493 -11.26 -25.20 25.82
CA VAL A 493 -12.59 -25.59 25.34
C VAL A 493 -13.39 -26.25 26.46
N GLY A 494 -14.62 -25.77 26.67
CA GLY A 494 -15.52 -26.19 27.74
C GLY A 494 -15.39 -25.39 29.05
N GLU A 495 -14.39 -24.53 29.19
CA GLU A 495 -14.22 -23.68 30.37
C GLU A 495 -15.10 -22.42 30.33
N GLU A 496 -15.45 -21.91 31.52
CA GLU A 496 -16.19 -20.65 31.69
C GLU A 496 -15.26 -19.43 31.60
N VAL A 497 -15.78 -18.39 30.96
CA VAL A 497 -15.24 -17.04 30.94
C VAL A 497 -16.19 -16.14 31.72
N THR A 498 -15.70 -15.48 32.77
CA THR A 498 -16.53 -14.64 33.64
C THR A 498 -16.02 -13.21 33.68
N ALA A 499 -16.87 -12.26 33.32
CA ALA A 499 -16.64 -10.83 33.49
C ALA A 499 -17.03 -10.39 34.92
N HIS A 500 -16.17 -9.58 35.52
CA HIS A 500 -16.44 -8.84 36.74
C HIS A 500 -16.67 -7.38 36.37
N ARG A 501 -17.69 -6.77 36.98
CA ARG A 501 -18.06 -5.38 36.72
C ARG A 501 -17.71 -4.53 37.92
N GLY A 502 -17.12 -3.37 37.64
CA GLY A 502 -16.84 -2.34 38.63
C GLY A 502 -18.12 -1.63 39.09
N PRO A 503 -18.00 -0.69 40.05
CA PRO A 503 -19.13 0.09 40.57
C PRO A 503 -19.88 0.92 39.52
N ASP A 504 -19.22 1.24 38.39
CA ASP A 504 -19.77 1.97 37.25
C ASP A 504 -20.47 1.06 36.22
N GLY A 505 -20.45 -0.26 36.43
CA GLY A 505 -21.04 -1.25 35.53
C GLY A 505 -20.12 -1.68 34.37
N ALA A 506 -18.96 -1.04 34.20
CA ALA A 506 -17.97 -1.43 33.21
C ALA A 506 -17.27 -2.74 33.62
N VAL A 507 -16.85 -3.55 32.65
CA VAL A 507 -16.08 -4.76 32.94
C VAL A 507 -14.66 -4.36 33.34
N ASP A 508 -14.31 -4.56 34.61
CA ASP A 508 -12.99 -4.21 35.15
C ASP A 508 -12.01 -5.39 35.17
N ARG A 509 -12.53 -6.61 34.96
CA ARG A 509 -11.73 -7.84 34.95
C ARG A 509 -12.48 -8.98 34.26
N ILE A 510 -11.76 -9.82 33.53
CA ILE A 510 -12.24 -11.10 33.02
C ILE A 510 -11.44 -12.24 33.66
N ARG A 511 -12.10 -13.34 34.04
CA ARG A 511 -11.43 -14.63 34.25
C ARG A 511 -11.65 -15.50 33.02
N ALA A 512 -10.57 -15.93 32.37
CA ALA A 512 -10.60 -16.82 31.20
C ALA A 512 -9.33 -17.70 31.16
N GLY A 513 -9.39 -18.83 30.45
CA GLY A 513 -8.23 -19.69 30.14
C GLY A 513 -7.48 -20.22 31.37
N GLY A 514 -7.80 -21.43 31.85
CA GLY A 514 -7.14 -22.02 33.02
C GLY A 514 -7.36 -21.24 34.32
N GLY A 515 -8.37 -20.35 34.37
CA GLY A 515 -8.70 -19.53 35.53
C GLY A 515 -7.86 -18.26 35.70
N MET A 516 -7.12 -17.83 34.67
CA MET A 516 -6.31 -16.62 34.71
C MET A 516 -7.15 -15.34 34.70
N THR A 517 -6.62 -14.29 35.32
CA THR A 517 -7.22 -12.95 35.31
C THR A 517 -6.69 -12.15 34.13
N LEU A 518 -7.59 -11.43 33.44
CA LEU A 518 -7.29 -10.41 32.45
C LEU A 518 -7.92 -9.09 32.89
N GLU A 519 -7.22 -7.99 32.67
CA GLU A 519 -7.67 -6.64 33.00
C GLU A 519 -7.84 -5.81 31.72
N PRO A 520 -8.75 -4.82 31.70
CA PRO A 520 -8.85 -3.86 30.61
C PRO A 520 -7.51 -3.20 30.37
N LEU A 521 -7.09 -3.11 29.11
CA LEU A 521 -5.89 -2.35 28.81
C LEU A 521 -6.14 -0.85 28.88
N VAL A 522 -5.51 -0.23 29.85
CA VAL A 522 -5.04 1.15 29.73
C VAL A 522 -3.64 1.06 29.11
N ARG A 523 -3.32 1.88 28.09
CA ARG A 523 -2.03 1.88 27.33
C ARG A 523 -0.74 1.81 28.19
N GLU A 524 -0.83 2.02 29.50
CA GLU A 524 0.27 1.95 30.49
C GLU A 524 0.65 0.55 30.99
N TRP A 525 -0.09 -0.52 30.70
CA TRP A 525 0.16 -1.85 31.30
C TRP A 525 1.57 -2.41 30.99
N VAL A 526 2.16 -2.04 29.85
CA VAL A 526 3.53 -2.43 29.44
C VAL A 526 4.62 -1.85 30.36
N LEU A 527 4.33 -0.82 31.16
CA LEU A 527 5.31 -0.18 32.04
C LEU A 527 5.20 -0.61 33.52
N ARG A 528 4.07 -1.20 33.95
CA ARG A 528 3.84 -1.55 35.36
C ARG A 528 4.47 -2.88 35.78
N SER A 529 4.94 -3.70 34.85
CA SER A 529 5.68 -4.94 35.13
C SER A 529 7.18 -4.73 35.45
N ARG A 530 7.63 -3.49 35.58
CA ARG A 530 8.96 -3.11 36.09
C ARG A 530 8.91 -2.59 37.54
N GLY A 531 8.16 -3.28 38.40
CA GLY A 531 8.11 -3.06 39.85
C GLY A 531 8.97 -4.07 40.60
#